data_AF-A0A7S3LCL9-F1
#
_entry.id   AF-A0A7S3LCL9-F1
#
_cell.length_a   1.000
_cell.length_b   1.000
_cell.length_c   1.000
_cell.angle_alpha   90.00
_cell.angle_beta   90.00
_cell.angle_gamma   90.00
#
_symmetry.space_group_name_H-M   'P 1'
#
loop_
_entity.id
_entity.type
_entity.pdbx_description
1 polymer ?
#
loop_
_entity_poly.entity_id
_entity_poly.type
_entity_poly.pdbx_seq_one_letter_code
_entity_poly.pdbx_strand_id
1 'polypeptide(L)'
;QSYKNLRHLLNPIHFAAQGNGVRNWNRRTTTQVSFPSRDICRVLILGCGNSSFGQDMRDDGWSGPMTNVDFSKVVIEQMKERYGSESTDKKPAMEFMCHDITTRFPFEDE
;
A
#
# COMPACT_ATOMS: atom_id res chain seq x y z
N GLN A 1 -6.51 10.04 -7.16
CA GLN A 1 -5.32 9.36 -7.71
C GLN A 1 -5.70 7.92 -8.07
N SER A 2 -5.33 7.39 -9.24
CA SER A 2 -5.65 6.00 -9.62
C SER A 2 -4.49 5.05 -9.35
N TYR A 3 -4.78 3.84 -8.85
CA TYR A 3 -3.78 2.79 -8.62
C TYR A 3 -3.00 2.44 -9.89
N LYS A 4 -3.67 2.33 -11.03
CA LYS A 4 -3.05 1.96 -12.32
C LYS A 4 -1.88 2.87 -12.68
N ASN A 5 -1.99 4.17 -12.39
CA ASN A 5 -0.96 5.16 -12.67
C ASN A 5 0.25 5.04 -11.71
N LEU A 6 0.05 4.53 -10.50
CA LEU A 6 1.09 4.41 -9.48
C LEU A 6 1.67 2.99 -9.36
N ARG A 7 1.03 1.99 -9.96
CA ARG A 7 1.42 0.57 -9.88
C ARG A 7 2.90 0.32 -10.17
N HIS A 8 3.49 1.07 -11.10
CA HIS A 8 4.90 0.93 -11.46
C HIS A 8 5.87 1.36 -10.35
N LEU A 9 5.47 2.28 -9.47
CA LEU A 9 6.26 2.70 -8.31
C LEU A 9 6.24 1.67 -7.18
N LEU A 10 5.18 0.86 -7.12
CA LEU A 10 4.96 -0.17 -6.11
C LEU A 10 5.50 -1.55 -6.52
N ASN A 11 6.09 -1.64 -7.70
CA ASN A 11 6.99 -2.73 -8.07
C ASN A 11 8.36 -2.09 -8.25
N PRO A 12 9.22 -2.09 -7.23
CA PRO A 12 10.60 -1.72 -7.47
C PRO A 12 11.15 -2.75 -8.44
N ILE A 13 11.16 -2.38 -9.72
CA ILE A 13 12.01 -3.01 -10.72
C ILE A 13 13.39 -2.90 -10.08
N HIS A 14 13.93 -4.04 -9.64
CA HIS A 14 15.34 -4.08 -9.32
C HIS A 14 16.03 -3.46 -10.52
N PHE A 15 16.71 -2.32 -10.34
CA PHE A 15 17.70 -1.83 -11.30
C PHE A 15 18.85 -2.86 -11.29
N ALA A 16 18.56 -4.09 -11.72
CA ALA A 16 19.51 -5.09 -12.06
C ALA A 16 20.10 -4.62 -13.37
N ALA A 17 21.21 -3.90 -13.25
CA ALA A 17 22.24 -3.68 -14.25
C ALA A 17 22.02 -4.48 -15.56
N GLN A 18 21.29 -3.89 -16.51
CA GLN A 18 21.39 -4.26 -17.91
C GLN A 18 21.82 -3.01 -18.67
N GLY A 19 23.13 -2.81 -18.68
CA GLY A 19 23.78 -1.73 -19.38
C GLY A 19 25.26 -2.03 -19.48
N ASN A 20 25.65 -2.76 -20.53
CA ASN A 20 27.04 -2.81 -20.98
C ASN A 20 27.47 -1.38 -21.32
N GLY A 21 28.17 -0.70 -20.40
CA GLY A 21 28.71 0.63 -20.68
C GLY A 21 28.97 1.47 -19.44
N VAL A 22 30.17 1.32 -18.87
CA VAL A 22 30.98 2.34 -18.16
C VAL A 22 30.22 3.46 -17.43
N ARG A 23 30.20 3.40 -16.09
CA ARG A 23 30.82 4.42 -15.21
C ARG A 23 30.80 3.95 -13.75
N ASN A 24 31.99 3.91 -13.15
CA ASN A 24 32.24 3.62 -11.75
C ASN A 24 31.45 4.57 -10.84
N TRP A 25 30.32 4.11 -10.30
CA TRP A 25 29.78 4.67 -9.06
C TRP A 25 30.23 3.74 -7.93
N ASN A 26 30.95 4.31 -6.97
CA ASN A 26 31.46 3.66 -5.76
C ASN A 26 30.55 2.53 -5.27
N ARG A 27 31.12 1.33 -5.21
CA ARG A 27 30.56 0.07 -4.69
C ARG A 27 30.32 0.17 -3.17
N ARG A 28 29.50 1.13 -2.74
CA ARG A 28 28.85 1.08 -1.44
C ARG A 28 27.75 0.04 -1.59
N THR A 29 27.91 -1.07 -0.86
CA THR A 29 26.90 -2.09 -0.61
C THR A 29 25.50 -1.51 -0.77
N THR A 30 24.90 -1.72 -1.95
CA THR A 30 23.49 -1.40 -2.15
C THR A 30 22.77 -2.45 -1.33
N THR A 31 22.51 -2.15 -0.06
CA THR A 31 21.62 -2.92 0.78
C THR A 31 20.36 -3.06 -0.05
N GLN A 32 20.11 -4.25 -0.59
CA GLN A 32 18.88 -4.54 -1.30
C GLN A 32 17.78 -4.32 -0.27
N VAL A 33 17.18 -3.13 -0.26
CA VAL A 33 15.92 -2.93 0.43
C VAL A 33 14.91 -3.67 -0.43
N SER A 34 14.75 -4.96 -0.15
CA SER A 34 13.71 -5.76 -0.79
C SER A 34 12.40 -5.25 -0.24
N PHE A 35 11.63 -4.60 -1.09
CA PHE A 35 10.25 -4.29 -0.76
C PHE A 35 9.53 -5.62 -0.47
N PRO A 36 8.75 -5.72 0.62
CA PRO A 36 8.04 -6.95 0.94
C PRO A 36 7.16 -7.38 -0.23
N SER A 37 7.05 -8.68 -0.45
CA SER A 37 6.17 -9.21 -1.48
C SER A 37 4.72 -8.83 -1.19
N ARG A 38 3.92 -8.68 -2.25
CA ARG A 38 2.53 -8.19 -2.17
C ARG A 38 1.64 -9.03 -1.25
N ASP A 39 1.97 -10.30 -1.10
CA ASP A 39 1.23 -11.26 -0.30
C ASP A 39 1.39 -11.06 1.21
N ILE A 40 2.52 -10.47 1.64
CA ILE A 40 2.85 -10.23 3.06
C ILE A 40 2.91 -8.75 3.42
N CYS A 41 3.00 -7.85 2.44
CA CYS A 41 3.15 -6.41 2.70
C CYS A 41 1.94 -5.85 3.43
N ARG A 42 2.20 -5.21 4.58
CA ARG A 42 1.20 -4.39 5.28
C ARG A 42 1.08 -3.03 4.61
N VAL A 43 -0.13 -2.55 4.41
CA VAL A 43 -0.41 -1.33 3.65
C VAL A 43 -1.24 -0.37 4.50
N LEU A 44 -0.78 0.88 4.58
CA LEU A 44 -1.52 1.99 5.17
C LEU A 44 -1.80 3.03 4.08
N ILE A 45 -3.07 3.27 3.77
CA ILE A 45 -3.49 4.27 2.78
C ILE A 45 -4.04 5.49 3.53
N LEU A 46 -3.29 6.59 3.50
CA LEU A 46 -3.69 7.85 4.11
C LEU A 46 -4.48 8.71 3.12
N GLY A 47 -5.55 9.35 3.58
CA GLY A 47 -6.44 10.16 2.74
C GLY A 47 -7.12 9.31 1.68
N CYS A 48 -7.73 8.19 2.08
CA CYS A 48 -8.29 7.23 1.14
C CYS A 48 -9.47 7.80 0.32
N GLY A 49 -10.18 8.80 0.85
CA GLY A 49 -11.39 9.33 0.24
C GLY A 49 -12.38 8.21 -0.11
N ASN A 50 -13.19 8.45 -1.14
CA ASN A 50 -14.06 7.44 -1.75
C ASN A 50 -13.38 6.67 -2.90
N SER A 51 -12.04 6.65 -2.92
CA SER A 51 -11.26 6.09 -4.02
C SER A 51 -11.33 4.56 -4.03
N SER A 52 -11.33 3.96 -5.23
CA SER A 52 -11.15 2.51 -5.40
C SER A 52 -9.71 2.04 -5.14
N PHE A 53 -8.79 2.93 -4.76
CA PHE A 53 -7.36 2.65 -4.71
C PHE A 53 -6.99 1.40 -3.91
N GLY A 54 -7.53 1.25 -2.70
CA GLY A 54 -7.29 0.06 -1.87
C GLY A 54 -7.87 -1.21 -2.50
N GLN A 55 -9.07 -1.14 -3.08
CA GLN A 55 -9.67 -2.26 -3.80
C GLN A 55 -8.84 -2.66 -5.03
N ASP A 56 -8.40 -1.69 -5.83
CA ASP A 56 -7.55 -1.94 -7.00
C ASP A 56 -6.22 -2.61 -6.59
N MET A 57 -5.67 -2.27 -5.42
CA MET A 57 -4.53 -2.99 -4.83
C MET A 57 -4.91 -4.43 -4.45
N ARG A 58 -6.04 -4.65 -3.76
CA ARG A 58 -6.53 -6.01 -3.44
C ARG A 58 -6.68 -6.87 -4.69
N ASP A 59 -7.17 -6.28 -5.78
CA ASP A 59 -7.35 -6.96 -7.06
C ASP A 59 -6.03 -7.26 -7.77
N ASP A 60 -5.02 -6.41 -7.61
CA ASP A 60 -3.65 -6.64 -8.12
C ASP A 60 -2.79 -7.54 -7.20
N GLY A 61 -3.41 -8.22 -6.21
CA GLY A 61 -2.79 -9.28 -5.43
C GLY A 61 -2.14 -8.86 -4.12
N TRP A 62 -2.44 -7.66 -3.62
CA TRP A 62 -2.00 -7.25 -2.28
C TRP A 62 -2.87 -7.90 -1.20
N SER A 63 -2.38 -8.95 -0.55
CA SER A 63 -3.15 -9.73 0.43
C SER A 63 -2.74 -9.53 1.89
N GLY A 64 -1.68 -8.78 2.17
CA GLY A 64 -1.34 -8.43 3.56
C GLY A 64 -2.39 -7.54 4.24
N PRO A 65 -2.26 -7.28 5.54
CA PRO A 65 -3.11 -6.33 6.27
C PRO A 65 -3.17 -4.96 5.57
N MET A 66 -4.37 -4.40 5.40
CA MET A 66 -4.57 -3.11 4.72
C MET A 66 -5.54 -2.24 5.51
N THR A 67 -5.08 -1.07 5.91
CA THR A 67 -5.88 -0.06 6.63
C THR A 67 -5.98 1.21 5.79
N ASN A 68 -7.21 1.65 5.55
CA ASN A 68 -7.55 2.85 4.78
C ASN A 68 -8.02 3.93 5.76
N VAL A 69 -7.41 5.11 5.70
CA VAL A 69 -7.64 6.19 6.66
C VAL A 69 -8.10 7.45 5.94
N ASP A 70 -9.10 8.10 6.50
CA ASP A 70 -9.53 9.45 6.12
C ASP A 70 -10.06 10.17 7.36
N PHE A 71 -9.97 11.50 7.41
CA PHE A 71 -10.49 12.27 8.54
C PHE A 71 -12.02 12.41 8.48
N SER A 72 -12.62 12.19 7.31
CA SER A 72 -14.06 12.32 7.10
C SER A 72 -14.80 11.05 7.52
N LYS A 73 -15.55 11.14 8.63
CA LYS A 73 -16.42 10.05 9.12
C LYS A 73 -17.40 9.55 8.05
N VAL A 74 -18.00 10.47 7.30
CA VAL A 74 -18.98 10.16 6.24
C VAL A 74 -18.34 9.29 5.16
N VAL A 75 -17.11 9.63 4.74
CA VAL A 75 -16.35 8.86 3.75
C VAL A 75 -16.06 7.46 4.29
N ILE A 76 -15.59 7.36 5.54
CA ILE A 76 -15.27 6.07 6.15
C ILE A 76 -16.49 5.16 6.27
N GLU A 77 -17.66 5.70 6.64
CA GLU A 77 -18.91 4.92 6.68
C GLU A 77 -19.31 4.40 5.30
N GLN A 78 -19.25 5.23 4.27
CA GLN A 78 -19.53 4.83 2.88
C GLN A 78 -18.57 3.75 2.38
N MET A 79 -17.29 3.86 2.74
CA MET A 79 -16.28 2.89 2.33
C MET A 79 -16.41 1.56 3.09
N LYS A 80 -16.81 1.58 4.37
CA LYS A 80 -17.15 0.36 5.12
C LYS A 80 -18.36 -0.35 4.54
N GLU A 81 -19.40 0.37 4.17
CA GLU A 81 -20.58 -0.22 3.52
C GLU A 81 -20.20 -0.86 2.18
N ARG A 82 -19.33 -0.20 1.41
CA ARG A 82 -18.94 -0.67 0.08
C ARG A 82 -17.98 -1.85 0.09
N TYR A 83 -17.01 -1.88 1.00
CA TYR A 83 -15.89 -2.84 0.95
C TYR A 83 -15.55 -3.50 2.30
N GLY A 84 -16.15 -3.08 3.41
CA GLY A 84 -15.73 -3.49 4.75
C GLY A 84 -16.01 -4.95 5.10
N SER A 85 -16.90 -5.62 4.37
CA SER A 85 -17.25 -7.04 4.57
C SER A 85 -16.62 -7.98 3.55
N GLU A 86 -15.87 -7.47 2.58
CA GLU A 86 -15.27 -8.27 1.52
C GLU A 86 -14.02 -8.99 2.04
N SER A 87 -14.18 -10.26 2.44
CA SER A 87 -13.09 -11.10 2.92
C SER A 87 -13.16 -12.50 2.28
N THR A 88 -12.00 -13.06 1.97
CA THR A 88 -11.83 -14.45 1.51
C THR A 88 -10.63 -15.07 2.22
N ASP A 89 -10.49 -16.41 2.18
CA ASP A 89 -9.34 -17.11 2.79
C ASP A 89 -7.97 -16.57 2.32
N LYS A 90 -7.91 -15.98 1.13
CA LYS A 90 -6.69 -15.44 0.53
C LYS A 90 -6.57 -13.92 0.61
N LYS A 91 -7.63 -13.21 0.99
CA LYS A 91 -7.69 -11.75 1.04
C LYS A 91 -8.46 -11.33 2.30
N PRO A 92 -7.78 -10.95 3.39
CA PRO A 92 -8.47 -10.46 4.58
C PRO A 92 -9.22 -9.16 4.25
N ALA A 93 -10.31 -8.91 4.99
CA ALA A 93 -11.09 -7.69 4.87
C ALA A 93 -10.18 -6.44 4.93
N MET A 94 -10.53 -5.41 4.17
CA MET A 94 -9.90 -4.10 4.34
C MET A 94 -10.45 -3.42 5.58
N GLU A 95 -9.58 -2.80 6.36
CA GLU A 95 -9.96 -1.95 7.48
C GLU A 95 -10.15 -0.50 7.00
N PHE A 96 -11.14 0.18 7.57
CA PHE A 96 -11.41 1.59 7.33
C PHE A 96 -11.49 2.34 8.67
N MET A 97 -10.64 3.35 8.84
CA MET A 97 -10.46 4.07 10.10
C MET A 97 -10.67 5.57 9.88
N CYS A 98 -11.57 6.17 10.67
CA CYS A 98 -11.72 7.63 10.70
C CYS A 98 -10.69 8.20 11.67
N HIS A 99 -9.67 8.88 11.14
CA HIS A 99 -8.58 9.41 11.97
C HIS A 99 -7.94 10.67 11.37
N ASP A 100 -7.52 11.58 12.24
CA ASP A 100 -6.69 12.73 11.86
C ASP A 100 -5.22 12.31 11.80
N ILE A 101 -4.63 12.35 10.61
CA ILE A 101 -3.25 11.91 10.36
C ILE A 101 -2.20 12.77 11.06
N THR A 102 -2.57 13.96 11.54
CA THR A 102 -1.68 14.83 12.32
C THR A 102 -1.60 14.43 13.79
N THR A 103 -2.45 13.48 14.21
CA THR A 103 -2.47 12.92 15.57
C THR A 103 -1.85 11.53 15.60
N ARG A 104 -1.43 11.09 16.80
CA ARG A 104 -0.82 9.77 16.97
C ARG A 104 -1.82 8.67 16.59
N PHE A 105 -1.37 7.73 15.75
CA PHE A 105 -2.15 6.54 15.41
C PHE A 105 -2.16 5.52 16.56
N PRO A 106 -3.19 4.66 16.65
CA PRO A 106 -3.27 3.59 17.64
C PRO A 106 -2.50 2.33 17.21
N PHE A 107 -1.42 2.48 16.44
CA PHE A 107 -0.56 1.37 16.06
C PHE A 107 0.61 1.27 17.06
N GLU A 108 0.99 0.04 17.39
CA GLU A 108 2.19 -0.21 18.20
C GLU A 108 3.44 0.23 17.44
N ASP A 109 4.39 0.81 18.16
CA ASP A 109 5.72 1.08 17.63
C ASP A 109 6.44 -0.28 17.48
N GLU A 110 6.97 -0.59 16.30
CA GLU A 110 7.76 -1.80 16.03
C GLU A 110 9.23 -1.67 16.41
#